data_AF-A0A935VTS7-F1
#
_entry.id   AF-A0A935VTS7-F1
#
_cell.length_a   1.000
_cell.length_b   1.000
_cell.length_c   1.000
_cell.angle_alpha   90.00
_cell.angle_beta   90.00
_cell.angle_gamma   90.00
#
_symmetry.space_group_name_H-M   'P 1'
#
loop_
_entity.id
_entity.type
_entity.pdbx_description
1 polymer ?
#
loop_
_entity_poly.entity_id
_entity_poly.type
_entity_poly.pdbx_seq_one_letter_code
_entity_poly.pdbx_strand_id
1 'polypeptide(L)'
;MEDKIEIRSRDYRFKVVEFLQQNWALVDETTDGVIVYFFGDTAGVFDEMVFDSAEAAETGLLRNGFKRYVDDPDSQEFIAIPDEPFVRRPHPNRAIYSSGRYWK
;
A
#
# COMPACT_ATOMS: atom_id res chain seq x y z
N MET A 1 3.65 -3.96 22.24
CA MET A 1 2.75 -4.87 21.52
C MET A 1 2.73 -4.39 20.10
N GLU A 2 3.12 -5.24 19.14
CA GLU A 2 3.00 -4.90 17.72
C GLU A 2 1.57 -5.21 17.29
N ASP A 3 0.82 -4.20 16.87
CA ASP A 3 -0.53 -4.38 16.31
C ASP A 3 -0.40 -5.00 14.93
N LYS A 4 -0.56 -6.32 14.85
CA LYS A 4 -0.58 -7.05 13.59
C LYS A 4 -1.82 -6.68 12.81
N ILE A 5 -1.65 -6.43 11.50
CA ILE A 5 -2.75 -6.19 10.58
C ILE A 5 -2.88 -7.41 9.69
N GLU A 6 -4.06 -8.01 9.68
CA GLU A 6 -4.36 -9.09 8.75
C GLU A 6 -4.85 -8.48 7.43
N ILE A 7 -4.03 -8.59 6.39
CA ILE A 7 -4.37 -8.19 5.02
C ILE A 7 -4.55 -9.47 4.21
N ARG A 8 -5.71 -9.64 3.57
CA ARG A 8 -6.09 -10.85 2.82
C ARG A 8 -5.58 -10.83 1.38
N SER A 9 -5.52 -9.66 0.76
CA SER A 9 -5.12 -9.48 -0.62
C SER A 9 -3.63 -9.75 -0.82
N ARG A 10 -3.30 -10.24 -2.01
CA ARG A 10 -1.93 -10.48 -2.49
C ARG A 10 -1.71 -9.88 -3.88
N ASP A 11 -2.61 -8.99 -4.34
CA ASP A 11 -2.41 -8.19 -5.56
C ASP A 11 -1.56 -6.96 -5.21
N TYR A 12 -0.26 -7.18 -5.07
CA TYR A 12 0.69 -6.15 -4.66
C TYR A 12 0.75 -5.02 -5.67
N ARG A 13 0.59 -3.80 -5.18
CA ARG A 13 0.80 -2.58 -5.94
C ARG A 13 1.95 -1.82 -5.31
N PHE A 14 2.78 -1.21 -6.13
CA PHE A 14 3.95 -0.51 -5.63
C PHE A 14 4.20 0.77 -6.41
N LYS A 15 4.91 1.69 -5.76
CA LYS A 15 5.55 2.82 -6.42
C LYS A 15 6.92 3.06 -5.81
N VAL A 16 7.86 3.45 -6.65
CA VAL A 16 9.18 3.90 -6.21
C VAL A 16 9.06 5.35 -5.78
N VAL A 17 9.49 5.65 -4.56
CA VAL A 17 9.58 7.02 -4.03
C VAL A 17 11.03 7.48 -3.98
N GLU A 18 11.28 8.67 -3.43
CA GLU A 18 12.63 9.21 -3.30
C GLU A 18 13.56 8.24 -2.54
N PHE A 19 14.86 8.32 -2.85
CA PHE A 19 15.89 7.44 -2.27
C PHE A 19 15.72 5.94 -2.58
N LEU A 20 15.02 5.60 -3.66
CA LEU A 20 14.80 4.21 -4.09
C LEU A 20 14.06 3.35 -3.06
N GLN A 21 13.27 3.96 -2.17
CA GLN A 21 12.36 3.22 -1.31
C GLN A 21 11.10 2.84 -2.10
N GLN A 22 10.43 1.76 -1.71
CA GLN A 22 9.14 1.39 -2.30
C GLN A 22 8.02 1.58 -1.28
N ASN A 23 6.97 2.24 -1.75
CA ASN A 23 5.70 2.23 -1.06
C ASN A 23 4.80 1.21 -1.72
N TRP A 24 4.36 0.26 -0.91
CA TRP A 24 3.48 -0.82 -1.30
C TRP A 24 2.05 -0.50 -0.90
N ALA A 25 1.11 -1.09 -1.63
CA ALA A 25 -0.31 -1.01 -1.38
C ALA A 25 -0.97 -2.37 -1.63
N LEU A 26 -1.89 -2.72 -0.74
CA LEU A 26 -2.79 -3.86 -0.90
C LEU A 26 -4.23 -3.39 -0.68
N VAL A 27 -5.13 -3.89 -1.52
CA VAL A 27 -6.55 -3.54 -1.52
C VAL A 27 -7.33 -4.71 -0.94
N ASP A 28 -8.04 -4.49 0.16
CA ASP A 28 -8.87 -5.49 0.83
C ASP A 28 -10.34 -5.06 0.83
N GLU A 29 -11.22 -6.01 0.55
CA GLU A 29 -12.66 -5.83 0.72
C GLU A 29 -13.06 -6.10 2.17
N THR A 30 -13.85 -5.17 2.73
CA THR A 30 -14.39 -5.23 4.08
C THR A 30 -15.91 -5.19 4.04
N THR A 31 -16.57 -5.44 5.18
CA THR A 31 -18.04 -5.35 5.28
C THR A 31 -18.59 -3.94 5.00
N ASP A 32 -17.77 -2.91 5.21
CA ASP A 32 -18.19 -1.50 5.15
C ASP A 32 -17.67 -0.77 3.90
N GLY A 33 -17.01 -1.47 2.98
CA GLY A 33 -16.41 -0.90 1.78
C GLY A 33 -15.05 -1.52 1.46
N VAL A 34 -14.16 -0.74 0.85
CA VAL A 34 -12.82 -1.19 0.47
C VAL A 34 -11.77 -0.41 1.23
N ILE A 35 -10.77 -1.11 1.77
CA ILE A 35 -9.63 -0.48 2.44
C ILE A 35 -8.36 -0.73 1.64
N VAL A 36 -7.55 0.30 1.51
CA VAL A 36 -6.20 0.23 0.96
C VAL A 36 -5.21 0.43 2.10
N TYR A 37 -4.37 -0.58 2.32
CA TYR A 37 -3.28 -0.50 3.28
C TYR A 37 -1.99 -0.12 2.58
N PHE A 38 -1.29 0.87 3.12
CA PHE A 38 0.01 1.31 2.61
C PHE A 38 1.12 0.92 3.57
N PHE A 39 2.16 0.28 3.04
CA PHE A 39 3.28 -0.23 3.82
C PHE A 39 4.61 -0.05 3.08
N GLY A 40 5.69 -0.02 3.83
CA GLY A 40 7.04 0.05 3.27
C GLY A 40 7.67 -1.33 3.09
N ASP A 41 8.92 -1.34 2.66
CA ASP A 41 9.73 -2.55 2.38
C ASP A 41 9.90 -3.49 3.57
N THR A 42 9.62 -3.03 4.79
CA THR A 42 9.71 -3.81 6.03
C THR A 42 8.36 -4.33 6.52
N ALA A 43 7.33 -4.35 5.64
CA ALA A 43 5.94 -4.70 5.97
C ALA A 43 5.30 -3.85 7.08
N GLY A 44 5.91 -2.71 7.40
CA GLY A 44 5.37 -1.73 8.34
C GLY A 44 4.26 -0.92 7.69
N VAL A 45 3.01 -1.15 8.10
CA VAL A 45 1.85 -0.37 7.65
C VAL A 45 1.91 1.00 8.30
N PHE A 46 2.00 2.03 7.46
CA PHE A 46 2.15 3.43 7.89
C PHE A 46 0.92 4.29 7.58
N ASP A 47 0.02 3.82 6.72
CA ASP A 47 -1.22 4.53 6.36
C ASP A 47 -2.30 3.56 5.85
N GLU A 48 -3.55 4.00 5.89
CA GLU A 48 -4.71 3.29 5.34
C GLU A 48 -5.75 4.28 4.80
N MET A 49 -6.46 3.88 3.75
CA MET A 49 -7.52 4.70 3.14
C MET A 49 -8.74 3.85 2.80
N VAL A 50 -9.93 4.39 3.07
CA VAL A 50 -11.20 3.75 2.74
C VAL A 50 -11.74 4.33 1.43
N PHE A 51 -12.28 3.46 0.58
CA PHE A 51 -12.89 3.77 -0.70
C PHE A 51 -14.27 3.11 -0.79
N ASP A 52 -15.15 3.72 -1.58
CA ASP A 52 -16.51 3.22 -1.82
C ASP A 52 -16.54 1.92 -2.63
N SER A 53 -15.49 1.65 -3.43
CA SER A 53 -15.39 0.45 -4.25
C SER A 53 -13.94 0.08 -4.59
N ALA A 54 -13.72 -1.18 -5.00
CA ALA A 54 -12.41 -1.65 -5.45
C ALA A 54 -11.95 -0.88 -6.68
N GLU A 55 -12.85 -0.61 -7.64
CA GLU A 55 -12.56 0.20 -8.82
C GLU A 55 -12.09 1.62 -8.45
N ALA A 56 -12.73 2.25 -7.46
CA ALA A 56 -12.32 3.57 -6.98
C ALA A 56 -10.92 3.53 -6.33
N ALA A 57 -10.65 2.50 -5.51
CA ALA A 57 -9.34 2.29 -4.90
C ALA A 57 -8.25 2.07 -5.96
N GLU A 58 -8.49 1.20 -6.95
CA GLU A 58 -7.55 0.91 -8.02
C GLU A 58 -7.29 2.13 -8.91
N THR A 59 -8.34 2.86 -9.28
CA THR A 59 -8.23 4.09 -10.06
C THR A 59 -7.42 5.14 -9.30
N GLY A 60 -7.68 5.29 -7.99
CA GLY A 60 -6.94 6.20 -7.13
C GLY A 60 -5.46 5.84 -7.02
N LEU A 61 -5.15 4.55 -6.83
CA LEU A 61 -3.79 4.02 -6.80
C LEU A 61 -3.05 4.31 -8.11
N LEU A 62 -3.67 4.00 -9.24
CA LEU A 62 -3.09 4.24 -10.56
C LEU A 62 -2.79 5.73 -10.80
N ARG A 63 -3.75 6.62 -10.48
CA ARG A 63 -3.57 8.08 -10.59
C ARG A 63 -2.42 8.61 -9.72
N ASN A 64 -2.16 7.94 -8.59
CA ASN A 64 -1.13 8.31 -7.63
C ASN A 64 0.20 7.55 -7.83
N GLY A 65 0.36 6.90 -8.99
CA GLY A 65 1.61 6.30 -9.46
C GLY A 65 1.87 4.88 -8.97
N PHE A 66 0.89 4.24 -8.32
CA PHE A 66 0.99 2.84 -7.96
C PHE A 66 0.65 1.96 -9.16
N LYS A 67 1.52 1.01 -9.46
CA LYS A 67 1.34 0.00 -10.51
C LYS A 67 1.33 -1.39 -9.90
N ARG A 68 0.67 -2.34 -10.58
CA ARG A 68 0.64 -3.75 -10.15
C ARG A 68 2.02 -4.35 -10.31
N TYR A 69 2.50 -5.00 -9.27
CA TYR A 69 3.82 -5.62 -9.24
C TYR A 69 3.94 -6.76 -10.27
N VAL A 70 2.87 -7.54 -10.43
CA VAL A 70 2.82 -8.65 -11.40
C VAL A 70 2.91 -8.21 -12.86
N ASP A 71 2.55 -6.95 -13.16
CA ASP A 71 2.54 -6.40 -14.52
C ASP A 71 3.89 -5.72 -14.89
N ASP A 72 4.89 -5.75 -13.99
CA ASP A 72 6.19 -5.10 -14.18
C ASP A 72 7.36 -6.09 -13.96
N PRO A 73 7.70 -6.90 -14.98
CA PRO A 73 8.76 -7.90 -14.87
C PRO A 73 10.15 -7.29 -14.67
N ASP A 74 10.42 -6.10 -15.21
CA ASP A 74 11.71 -5.42 -15.03
C ASP A 74 11.94 -5.06 -13.56
N SER A 75 10.89 -4.65 -12.86
CA SER A 75 10.96 -4.34 -11.43
C SER A 75 11.11 -5.59 -10.56
N GLN A 76 10.57 -6.73 -10.99
CA GLN A 76 10.68 -8.01 -10.28
C GLN A 76 12.12 -8.53 -10.19
N GLU A 77 13.03 -8.04 -11.04
CA GLU A 77 14.46 -8.42 -10.98
C GLU A 77 15.20 -7.81 -9.78
N PHE A 78 14.71 -6.67 -9.26
CA PHE A 78 15.42 -5.88 -8.26
C PHE A 78 14.62 -5.60 -6.99
N ILE A 79 13.29 -5.69 -7.07
CA ILE A 79 12.37 -5.37 -5.99
C ILE A 79 11.72 -6.67 -5.53
N ALA A 80 11.83 -6.98 -4.24
CA ALA A 80 11.15 -8.12 -3.64
C ALA A 80 9.89 -7.68 -2.91
N ILE A 81 8.86 -8.52 -2.92
CA ILE A 81 7.66 -8.34 -2.10
C ILE A 81 8.07 -8.39 -0.61
N PRO A 82 7.59 -7.47 0.25
CA PRO A 82 7.91 -7.49 1.68
C PRO A 82 7.42 -8.75 2.38
N ASP A 83 8.25 -9.26 3.29
CA ASP A 83 7.91 -10.44 4.11
C ASP A 83 6.86 -10.12 5.19
N GLU A 84 5.86 -10.98 5.32
CA GLU A 84 4.87 -10.94 6.39
C GLU A 84 5.49 -11.30 7.76
N PRO A 85 4.96 -10.81 8.90
CA PRO A 85 3.64 -10.20 9.11
C PRO A 85 3.59 -8.68 8.90
N PHE A 86 2.44 -8.20 8.42
CA PHE A 86 2.14 -6.77 8.43
C PHE A 86 1.91 -6.28 9.85
N VAL A 87 2.66 -5.24 10.24
CA VAL A 87 2.57 -4.64 11.57
C VAL A 87 2.29 -3.16 11.45
N ARG A 88 1.34 -2.65 12.22
CA ARG A 88 1.09 -1.22 12.31
C ARG A 88 2.33 -0.58 12.94
N ARG A 89 3.03 0.27 12.17
CA ARG A 89 4.15 1.04 12.69
C ARG A 89 3.73 2.49 12.85
N PRO A 90 3.81 3.06 14.06
CA PRO A 90 3.56 4.48 14.24
C PRO A 90 4.68 5.27 13.54
N HIS A 91 4.41 5.72 12.31
CA HIS A 91 5.31 6.62 11.61
C HIS A 91 5.14 8.04 12.18
N PRO A 92 6.22 8.80 12.44
CA PRO A 92 6.12 10.16 12.99
C PRO A 92 5.31 11.11 12.11
N ASN A 93 5.25 10.84 10.79
CA ASN A 93 4.44 11.59 9.81
C ASN A 93 3.14 10.85 9.44
N ARG A 94 2.38 10.31 10.41
CA ARG A 94 1.13 9.57 10.16
C ARG A 94 0.25 10.25 9.09
N ALA A 95 -0.44 9.45 8.26
CA ALA A 95 -1.32 9.88 7.18
C ALA A 95 -0.60 10.51 5.96
N ILE A 96 0.27 9.77 5.26
CA ILE A 96 0.97 10.29 4.07
C ILE A 96 -0.02 10.50 2.91
N TYR A 97 -0.87 9.52 2.65
CA TYR A 97 -1.86 9.55 1.58
C TYR A 97 -3.23 10.00 2.10
N SER A 98 -3.65 9.48 3.25
CA SER A 98 -4.95 9.81 3.84
C SER A 98 -5.07 11.29 4.26
N SER A 99 -3.96 12.02 4.44
CA SER A 99 -3.99 13.48 4.65
C SER A 99 -4.33 14.27 3.38
N GLY A 100 -4.34 13.64 2.20
CA GLY A 100 -4.55 14.32 0.92
C GLY A 100 -3.35 15.12 0.41
N ARG A 101 -2.25 15.21 1.17
CA ARG A 101 -1.06 15.98 0.74
C ARG A 101 -0.32 15.32 -0.43
N TYR A 102 -0.26 13.99 -0.42
CA TYR A 102 0.41 13.18 -1.44
C TYR A 102 -0.56 12.28 -2.22
N TRP A 103 -1.86 12.61 -2.17
CA TRP A 103 -2.93 11.91 -2.87
C TRP A 103 -3.77 12.92 -3.66
N LYS A 104 -3.87 12.75 -4.97
CA LYS A 104 -4.62 13.62 -5.88
C LYS A 104 -5.77 12.88 -6.57
#